data_AF-A0A9X2KWH7-F1
#
_entry.id   AF-A0A9X2KWH7-F1
#
_cell.length_a   1.000
_cell.length_b   1.000
_cell.length_c   1.000
_cell.angle_alpha   90.00
_cell.angle_beta   90.00
_cell.angle_gamma   90.00
#
_symmetry.space_group_name_H-M   'P 1'
#
loop_
_entity.id
_entity.type
_entity.pdbx_description
1 polymer ?
#
loop_
_entity_poly.entity_id
_entity_poly.type
_entity_poly.pdbx_seq_one_letter_code
_entity_poly.pdbx_strand_id
1 'polypeptide(L)' 'MEVLQEILVFITFFIATGYLITKFVWKPAFLGGKKKAGSCGVSDCGCGD' A
#
# COMPACT_ATOMS: atom_id res chain seq x y z
N MET A 1 25.28 -11.26 -21.94
CA MET A 1 24.10 -11.88 -21.28
C MET A 1 23.94 -11.41 -19.84
N GLU A 2 24.83 -10.54 -19.33
CA GLU A 2 24.74 -10.05 -17.95
C GLU A 2 23.64 -8.99 -17.75
N VAL A 3 23.42 -8.11 -18.73
CA VAL A 3 22.47 -6.99 -18.64
C VAL A 3 21.03 -7.44 -18.34
N LEU A 4 20.59 -8.56 -18.94
CA LEU A 4 19.25 -9.09 -18.72
C LEU A 4 19.05 -9.60 -17.29
N GLN A 5 20.07 -10.21 -16.69
CA GLN A 5 20.00 -10.75 -15.34
C GLN A 5 20.04 -9.63 -14.31
N GLU A 6 20.84 -8.59 -14.58
CA GLU A 6 20.94 -7.40 -13.74
C GLU A 6 19.62 -6.63 -13.68
N ILE A 7 18.94 -6.45 -14.83
CA ILE A 7 17.60 -5.83 -14.89
C ILE A 7 16.59 -6.60 -14.04
N LEU A 8 16.66 -7.94 -14.06
CA LEU A 8 15.72 -8.79 -13.33
C LEU A 8 15.93 -8.65 -11.82
N VAL A 9 17.19 -8.60 -11.37
CA VAL A 9 17.54 -8.35 -9.96
C VAL A 9 17.01 -6.99 -9.50
N PHE A 10 17.21 -5.93 -10.29
CA PHE A 10 16.71 -4.60 -9.92
C PHE A 10 15.19 -4.55 -9.85
N ILE A 11 14.47 -5.11 -10.84
CA ILE A 11 13.00 -5.16 -10.83
C ILE A 11 12.50 -5.88 -9.57
N THR A 12 13.09 -7.04 -9.27
CA THR A 12 12.69 -7.83 -8.09
C THR A 12 12.94 -7.06 -6.79
N PHE A 13 14.08 -6.38 -6.70
CA PHE A 13 14.43 -5.52 -5.56
C PHE A 13 13.47 -4.36 -5.39
N PHE A 14 13.12 -3.64 -6.47
CA PHE A 14 12.17 -2.54 -6.43
C PHE A 14 10.75 -3.00 -6.06
N ILE A 15 10.29 -4.16 -6.56
CA ILE A 15 8.99 -4.72 -6.19
C ILE A 15 8.96 -5.09 -4.71
N ALA A 16 9.99 -5.77 -4.20
CA ALA A 16 10.08 -6.16 -2.79
C ALA A 16 10.12 -4.92 -1.88
N THR A 17 10.95 -3.94 -2.22
CA THR A 17 11.06 -2.67 -1.48
C THR A 17 9.76 -1.88 -1.53
N GLY A 18 9.13 -1.79 -2.71
CA GLY A 18 7.82 -1.17 -2.89
C GLY A 18 6.73 -1.85 -2.06
N TYR A 19 6.72 -3.19 -1.99
CA TYR A 19 5.80 -3.94 -1.13
C TYR A 19 6.00 -3.62 0.36
N LEU A 20 7.25 -3.58 0.83
CA LEU A 20 7.55 -3.25 2.23
C LEU A 20 7.15 -1.82 2.57
N ILE A 21 7.48 -0.85 1.71
CA ILE A 21 7.08 0.56 1.87
C ILE A 21 5.55 0.67 1.89
N THR A 22 4.86 0.03 0.96
CA THR A 22 3.39 0.11 0.86
C THR A 22 2.68 -0.57 2.03
N LYS A 23 3.31 -1.58 2.64
CA LYS A 23 2.77 -2.32 3.77
C LYS A 23 3.00 -1.63 5.12
N PHE A 24 4.19 -1.08 5.34
CA PHE A 24 4.62 -0.63 6.68
C PHE A 24 4.76 0.88 6.82
N VAL A 25 5.05 1.61 5.74
CA VAL A 25 5.32 3.05 5.81
C VAL A 25 4.13 3.85 5.28
N TRP A 26 3.60 3.49 4.11
CA TRP A 26 2.59 4.28 3.43
C TRP A 26 1.63 3.39 2.64
N LYS A 27 0.38 3.24 3.09
CA LYS A 27 -0.66 2.60 2.25
C LYS A 27 -1.09 3.60 1.17
N PRO A 28 -0.74 3.38 -0.12
CA PRO A 28 -1.13 4.31 -1.16
C PRO A 28 -2.65 4.29 -1.30
N ALA A 29 -3.26 5.47 -1.48
CA ALA A 29 -4.71 5.65 -1.54
C ALA A 29 -5.41 4.77 -2.59
N PHE A 30 -4.67 4.33 -3.62
CA PHE A 30 -5.14 3.43 -4.67
C PHE A 30 -5.25 1.95 -4.25
N LEU A 31 -4.47 1.48 -3.25
CA LEU A 31 -4.64 0.14 -2.65
C LEU A 31 -5.72 0.12 -1.54
N GLY A 32 -6.20 1.30 -1.13
CA GLY A 32 -7.35 1.42 -0.23
C GLY A 32 -8.63 1.10 -0.99
N GLY A 33 -9.08 -0.15 -0.93
CA GLY A 33 -10.38 -0.56 -1.49
C GLY A 33 -11.49 0.40 -1.04
N LYS A 34 -12.41 0.72 -1.94
CA LYS A 34 -13.55 1.62 -1.71
C LYS A 34 -14.10 1.38 -0.31
N LYS A 35 -14.09 2.41 0.56
CA LYS A 35 -14.74 2.35 1.87
C LYS A 35 -16.19 1.91 1.64
N LYS A 36 -16.52 0.66 1.99
CA LYS A 36 -17.92 0.23 2.06
C LYS A 36 -18.58 1.11 3.11
N ALA A 37 -19.69 1.74 2.71
CA ALA A 37 -20.54 2.51 3.59
C ALA A 37 -20.94 1.67 4.81
N GLY A 38 -20.83 2.27 6.01
CA GLY A 38 -21.50 1.82 7.22
C GLY A 38 -20.73 0.83 8.11
N SER A 39 -19.98 1.34 9.08
CA SER A 39 -19.88 0.75 10.42
C SER A 39 -19.30 1.79 11.39
N CYS A 40 -20.00 2.06 12.50
CA CYS A 40 -19.56 2.96 13.56
C CYS A 40 -18.20 2.54 14.13
N GLY A 41 -17.30 3.51 14.32
CA GLY A 41 -15.96 3.25 14.89
C GLY A 41 -14.79 3.64 13.99
N VAL A 42 -15.05 4.23 12.82
CA VAL A 42 -14.03 5.01 12.11
C VAL A 42 -14.00 6.38 12.76
N SER A 43 -12.99 6.58 13.61
CA SER A 43 -12.76 7.72 14.48
C SER A 43 -12.95 9.08 13.79
N ASP A 44 -14.16 9.61 13.95
CA ASP A 44 -14.50 11.02 14.07
C ASP A 44 -15.67 11.04 15.07
N CYS A 45 -15.40 11.44 16.31
CA CYS A 45 -16.40 11.55 17.37
C CYS A 45 -17.40 12.65 16.99
N GLY A 46 -18.53 12.25 16.41
CA GLY A 46 -19.64 13.14 16.05
C GLY A 46 -21.01 12.52 16.32
N CYS A 47 -21.12 11.67 17.36
CA CYS A 47 -22.40 11.22 17.89
C CYS A 47 -22.69 11.94 19.21
N GLY A 48 -23.70 12.82 19.20
CA GLY A 48 -24.33 13.36 20.40
C GLY A 48 -24.63 14.86 20.35
N ASP A 49 -25.53 15.27 19.45
CA ASP A 49 -26.73 16.09 19.71
C ASP A 49 -27.68 15.99 18.50
#